data_AF-A0A8J9WS38-F1
#
_entry.id   AF-A0A8J9WS38-F1
#
_cell.length_a   1.000
_cell.length_b   1.000
_cell.length_c   1.000
_cell.angle_alpha   90.00
_cell.angle_beta   90.00
_cell.angle_gamma   90.00
#
_symmetry.space_group_name_H-M   'P 1'
#
loop_
_entity.id
_entity.type
_entity.pdbx_description
1 polymer ?
#
loop_
_entity_poly.entity_id
_entity_poly.type
_entity_poly.pdbx_seq_one_letter_code
_entity_poly.pdbx_strand_id
1 'polypeptide(L)'
;MGGSRSAEAARQEAMLDGINREHNREKSRLTEQWERLTGILYGTIMGFLGTLGFLYIISDVLLRPQSATDLVGCSCQYALGGGAVAPGGSYPQAQIISSKCAQQLHKYLVKQYDHDVKTAIASARAYFDTYPRQANASQTIVLDIDETALSNRAEWLTALEDIRGGGIVPSLQGHALEPLRATMAPALQPMLDLYTDLYKAGFSVTFITGRRDYGMGREATAKNLEAAGYGVPCSRTLGEAQRAERPQQEPCYVALGMRSEGDQRLASVYKPNQRAQLQEKGYEIVASFGDQWSDLAGTSAAVASFKLPNPCLTENVKYEVVARMLSAGDYIPSSSARHPKQTHARDQIEFQIC
;
A
#
# COMPACT_ATOMS: atom_id res chain seq x y z
N MET A 1 -73.89 26.76 -92.67
CA MET A 1 -73.16 27.58 -91.67
C MET A 1 -72.44 26.67 -90.66
N GLY A 2 -71.40 25.94 -91.06
CA GLY A 2 -70.72 24.94 -90.20
C GLY A 2 -69.21 25.10 -90.02
N GLY A 3 -68.55 25.97 -90.81
CA GLY A 3 -67.08 26.06 -90.83
C GLY A 3 -66.45 26.98 -89.79
N SER A 4 -67.11 28.07 -89.38
CA SER A 4 -66.47 29.10 -88.53
C SER A 4 -66.37 28.71 -87.05
N ARG A 5 -67.32 27.93 -86.51
CA ARG A 5 -67.33 27.52 -85.10
C ARG A 5 -66.22 26.52 -84.73
N SER A 6 -65.73 25.70 -85.68
CA SER A 6 -64.66 24.73 -85.38
C SER A 6 -63.28 25.38 -85.31
N ALA A 7 -63.04 26.42 -86.10
CA ALA A 7 -61.76 27.15 -86.10
C ALA A 7 -61.56 27.99 -84.83
N GLU A 8 -62.65 28.50 -84.24
CA GLU A 8 -62.61 29.29 -83.01
C GLU A 8 -62.37 28.40 -81.77
N ALA A 9 -63.00 27.23 -81.70
CA ALA A 9 -62.75 26.24 -80.66
C ALA A 9 -61.30 25.74 -80.67
N ALA A 10 -60.74 25.45 -81.85
CA ALA A 10 -59.34 25.03 -81.99
C ALA A 10 -58.34 26.12 -81.53
N ARG A 11 -58.67 27.41 -81.73
CA ARG A 11 -57.85 28.53 -81.23
C ARG A 11 -57.91 28.65 -79.70
N GLN A 12 -59.07 28.44 -79.10
CA GLN A 12 -59.22 28.45 -77.63
C GLN A 12 -58.47 27.30 -76.98
N GLU A 13 -58.52 26.10 -77.57
CA GLU A 13 -57.79 24.92 -77.09
C GLU A 13 -56.27 25.11 -77.19
N ALA A 14 -55.77 25.66 -78.30
CA ALA A 14 -54.36 26.00 -78.46
C ALA A 14 -53.88 27.07 -77.45
N MET A 15 -54.74 28.04 -77.12
CA MET A 15 -54.45 29.06 -76.12
C MET A 15 -54.38 28.47 -74.70
N LEU A 16 -55.34 27.62 -74.33
CA LEU A 16 -55.34 26.92 -73.04
C LEU A 16 -54.12 25.99 -72.89
N ASP A 17 -53.75 25.28 -73.95
CA ASP A 17 -52.56 24.44 -73.97
C ASP A 17 -51.27 25.28 -73.86
N GLY A 18 -51.26 26.48 -74.45
CA GLY A 18 -50.21 27.49 -74.23
C GLY A 18 -50.06 27.90 -72.76
N ILE A 19 -51.17 28.26 -72.11
CA ILE A 19 -51.20 28.66 -70.70
C ILE A 19 -50.76 27.51 -69.79
N ASN A 20 -51.24 26.30 -70.03
CA ASN A 20 -50.85 25.13 -69.24
C ASN A 20 -49.36 24.80 -69.40
N ARG A 21 -48.80 24.93 -70.61
CA ARG A 21 -47.36 24.75 -70.82
C ARG A 21 -46.54 25.79 -70.08
N GLU A 22 -46.97 27.05 -70.07
CA GLU A 22 -46.27 28.13 -69.37
C GLU A 22 -46.36 27.96 -67.85
N HIS A 23 -47.53 27.63 -67.31
CA HIS A 23 -47.73 27.33 -65.90
C HIS A 23 -46.86 26.15 -65.43
N ASN A 24 -46.80 25.07 -66.21
CA ASN A 24 -45.97 23.91 -65.88
C ASN A 24 -44.47 24.23 -65.94
N ARG A 25 -44.02 25.07 -66.86
CA ARG A 25 -42.63 25.55 -66.92
C ARG A 25 -42.26 26.37 -65.69
N GLU A 26 -43.13 27.29 -65.28
CA GLU A 26 -42.90 28.14 -64.11
C GLU A 26 -42.89 27.31 -62.82
N LYS A 27 -43.82 26.37 -62.68
CA LYS A 27 -43.85 25.41 -61.57
C LYS A 27 -42.56 24.59 -61.50
N SER A 28 -42.09 24.04 -62.62
CA SER A 28 -40.83 23.29 -62.67
C SER A 28 -39.63 24.16 -62.26
N ARG A 29 -39.59 25.42 -62.71
CA ARG A 29 -38.51 26.36 -62.36
C ARG A 29 -38.49 26.67 -60.87
N LEU A 30 -39.67 26.88 -60.27
CA LEU A 30 -39.78 27.11 -58.83
C LEU A 30 -39.36 25.86 -58.04
N THR A 31 -39.78 24.66 -58.46
CA THR A 31 -39.36 23.41 -57.80
C THR A 31 -37.84 23.24 -57.83
N GLU A 32 -37.19 23.48 -58.97
CA GLU A 32 -35.73 23.38 -59.07
C GLU A 32 -35.01 24.44 -58.19
N GLN A 33 -35.56 25.66 -58.10
CA GLN A 33 -35.05 26.68 -57.19
C GLN A 33 -35.21 26.28 -55.72
N TRP A 34 -36.35 25.70 -55.34
CA TRP A 34 -36.59 25.20 -53.99
C TRP A 34 -35.63 24.07 -53.62
N GLU A 35 -35.42 23.09 -54.50
CA GLU A 35 -34.47 22.00 -54.27
C GLU A 35 -33.05 22.52 -54.09
N ARG A 36 -32.60 23.46 -54.92
CA ARG A 36 -31.27 24.09 -54.78
C ARG A 36 -31.11 24.82 -53.45
N LEU A 37 -32.11 25.60 -53.03
CA LEU A 37 -32.06 26.34 -51.76
C LEU A 37 -32.06 25.39 -50.55
N THR A 38 -32.86 24.32 -50.59
CA THR A 38 -32.87 23.32 -49.52
C THR A 38 -31.56 22.55 -49.45
N GLY A 39 -30.94 22.21 -50.58
CA GLY A 39 -29.63 21.57 -50.63
C GLY A 39 -28.51 22.45 -50.06
N ILE A 40 -28.52 23.74 -50.39
CA ILE A 40 -27.57 24.71 -49.80
C ILE A 40 -27.76 24.78 -48.29
N LEU A 41 -28.99 25.00 -47.81
CA LEU A 41 -29.28 25.13 -46.38
C LEU A 41 -28.88 23.86 -45.60
N TYR A 42 -29.19 22.68 -46.14
CA TYR A 42 -28.82 21.41 -45.52
C TYR A 42 -27.30 21.24 -45.47
N GLY A 43 -26.59 21.59 -46.55
CA GLY A 43 -25.14 21.57 -46.62
C GLY A 43 -24.47 22.49 -45.58
N THR A 44 -24.98 23.72 -45.39
CA THR A 44 -24.46 24.63 -44.38
C THR A 44 -24.72 24.13 -42.96
N ILE A 45 -25.91 23.61 -42.68
CA ILE A 45 -26.25 23.05 -41.36
C ILE A 45 -25.36 21.86 -41.03
N MET A 46 -25.19 20.92 -41.97
CA MET A 46 -24.33 19.75 -41.76
C MET A 46 -22.86 20.11 -41.64
N GLY A 47 -22.39 21.13 -42.37
CA GLY A 47 -21.04 21.68 -42.18
C GLY A 47 -20.83 22.25 -40.79
N PHE A 48 -21.80 23.01 -40.26
CA PHE A 48 -21.76 23.56 -38.90
C PHE A 48 -21.82 22.48 -37.81
N LEU A 49 -22.65 21.45 -37.99
CA LEU A 49 -22.71 20.33 -37.04
C LEU A 49 -21.41 19.51 -37.06
N GLY A 50 -20.79 19.34 -38.23
CA GLY A 50 -19.49 18.69 -38.36
C GLY A 50 -18.36 19.47 -37.67
N THR A 51 -18.31 20.80 -37.81
CA THR A 51 -17.31 21.63 -37.14
C THR A 51 -17.53 21.68 -35.63
N LEU A 52 -18.77 21.76 -35.15
CA LEU A 52 -19.09 21.66 -33.72
C LEU A 52 -18.72 20.29 -33.15
N GLY A 53 -18.99 19.20 -33.88
CA GLY A 53 -18.56 17.85 -33.49
C GLY A 53 -17.04 17.71 -33.43
N PHE A 54 -16.32 18.28 -34.39
CA PHE A 54 -14.85 18.29 -34.39
C PHE A 54 -14.26 19.10 -33.24
N LEU A 55 -14.84 20.28 -32.94
CA LEU A 55 -14.45 21.09 -31.79
C LEU A 55 -14.75 20.39 -30.46
N TYR A 56 -15.86 19.65 -30.36
CA TYR A 56 -16.18 18.81 -29.21
C TYR A 56 -15.15 17.68 -29.02
N ILE A 57 -14.76 16.99 -30.10
CA ILE A 57 -13.71 15.95 -30.04
C ILE A 57 -12.37 16.55 -29.60
N ILE A 58 -11.96 17.71 -30.14
CA ILE A 58 -10.74 18.39 -29.68
C ILE A 58 -10.85 18.74 -28.19
N SER A 59 -12.00 19.24 -27.74
CA SER A 59 -12.21 19.60 -26.33
C SER A 59 -12.22 18.40 -25.38
N ASP A 60 -12.83 17.27 -25.75
CA ASP A 60 -13.04 16.13 -24.84
C ASP A 60 -11.94 15.05 -24.95
N VAL A 61 -11.24 14.97 -26.09
CA VAL A 61 -10.19 13.95 -26.32
C VAL A 61 -8.78 14.53 -26.24
N LEU A 62 -8.53 15.72 -26.80
CA LEU A 62 -7.16 16.28 -26.91
C LEU A 62 -6.87 17.35 -25.87
N LEU A 63 -7.88 18.13 -25.49
CA LEU A 63 -7.78 19.21 -24.51
C LEU A 63 -8.50 18.90 -23.21
N ARG A 64 -8.96 17.66 -23.00
CA ARG A 64 -9.27 17.21 -21.65
C ARG A 64 -7.99 17.47 -20.85
N PRO A 65 -7.99 18.39 -19.86
CA PRO A 65 -6.98 18.26 -18.83
C PRO A 65 -7.11 16.82 -18.35
N GLN A 66 -6.00 16.13 -18.14
CA GLN A 66 -6.05 14.93 -17.31
C GLN A 66 -6.67 15.38 -15.99
N SER A 67 -7.99 15.30 -15.90
CA SER A 67 -8.73 15.50 -14.68
C SER A 67 -8.09 14.50 -13.74
N ALA A 68 -7.69 14.98 -12.57
CA ALA A 68 -7.01 14.21 -11.52
C ALA A 68 -7.77 12.94 -11.07
N THR A 69 -8.87 12.60 -11.74
CA THR A 69 -9.69 11.40 -11.62
C THR A 69 -9.21 10.22 -12.47
N ASP A 70 -8.41 10.42 -13.52
CA ASP A 70 -7.86 9.31 -14.35
C ASP A 70 -6.42 8.93 -13.99
N LEU A 71 -5.83 9.60 -12.99
CA LEU A 71 -4.89 8.91 -12.12
C LEU A 71 -5.69 7.86 -11.36
N VAL A 72 -5.70 6.63 -11.89
CA VAL A 72 -5.72 5.40 -11.08
C VAL A 72 -4.46 5.43 -10.21
N GLY A 73 -4.41 6.40 -9.30
CA GLY A 73 -3.17 6.86 -8.71
C GLY A 73 -2.73 5.88 -7.64
N CYS A 74 -1.44 5.60 -7.63
CA CYS A 74 -0.66 4.90 -6.60
C CYS A 74 -0.82 5.45 -5.16
N SER A 75 -1.80 6.30 -4.88
CA SER A 75 -1.98 6.99 -3.61
C SER A 75 -2.32 6.06 -2.44
N CYS A 76 -2.87 4.87 -2.69
CA CYS A 76 -3.11 3.88 -1.63
C CYS A 76 -1.95 2.88 -1.46
N GLN A 77 -1.01 2.75 -2.41
CA GLN A 77 0.19 1.90 -2.26
C GLN A 77 1.17 2.47 -1.21
N TYR A 78 1.17 3.78 -0.99
CA TYR A 78 1.92 4.41 0.10
C TYR A 78 1.41 4.00 1.49
N ALA A 79 0.14 3.58 1.58
CA ALA A 79 -0.35 2.93 2.80
C ALA A 79 0.22 1.50 2.91
N LEU A 80 0.51 0.81 1.81
CA LEU A 80 0.90 -0.61 1.74
C LEU A 80 2.42 -0.88 1.73
N GLY A 81 3.25 -0.02 2.32
CA GLY A 81 4.61 -0.38 2.75
C GLY A 81 5.53 -1.16 1.78
N GLY A 82 5.49 -0.89 0.47
CA GLY A 82 6.36 -1.59 -0.50
C GLY A 82 6.55 -0.83 -1.81
N GLY A 83 7.59 0.01 -1.88
CA GLY A 83 8.05 0.67 -3.11
C GLY A 83 9.29 1.54 -2.86
N ALA A 84 10.17 1.66 -3.85
CA ALA A 84 11.33 2.54 -3.78
C ALA A 84 10.85 4.00 -3.71
N VAL A 85 11.38 4.77 -2.74
CA VAL A 85 11.02 6.17 -2.58
C VAL A 85 12.21 7.05 -2.97
N ALA A 86 11.96 7.96 -3.92
CA ALA A 86 12.94 8.96 -4.33
C ALA A 86 13.24 9.95 -3.18
N PRO A 87 14.43 10.56 -3.14
CA PRO A 87 14.75 11.61 -2.17
C PRO A 87 13.76 12.77 -2.28
N GLY A 88 13.02 13.06 -1.20
CA GLY A 88 12.07 14.18 -1.13
C GLY A 88 10.58 13.82 -1.21
N GLY A 89 10.21 12.53 -1.23
CA GLY A 89 8.81 12.11 -1.17
C GLY A 89 8.14 12.50 0.17
N SER A 90 7.01 13.21 0.10
CA SER A 90 6.16 13.48 1.25
C SER A 90 5.33 12.23 1.56
N TYR A 91 5.40 11.71 2.79
CA TYR A 91 4.40 10.76 3.26
C TYR A 91 3.06 11.49 3.37
N PRO A 92 1.96 11.00 2.74
CA PRO A 92 0.65 11.50 3.09
C PRO A 92 0.46 11.25 4.58
N GLN A 93 0.32 12.32 5.37
CA GLN A 93 -0.11 12.20 6.75
C GLN A 93 -1.43 11.42 6.73
N ALA A 94 -1.56 10.46 7.65
CA ALA A 94 -2.74 9.61 7.85
C ALA A 94 -3.98 10.40 8.33
N GLN A 95 -4.30 11.49 7.64
CA GLN A 95 -5.42 12.36 7.99
C GLN A 95 -6.67 12.04 7.19
N ILE A 96 -6.59 11.41 6.00
CA ILE A 96 -7.79 10.97 5.27
C ILE A 96 -7.47 9.72 4.45
N ILE A 97 -7.80 8.53 4.97
CA ILE A 97 -8.00 7.36 4.10
C ILE A 97 -9.28 7.66 3.33
N SER A 98 -9.19 8.01 2.05
CA SER A 98 -10.38 8.18 1.20
C SER A 98 -11.23 6.91 1.25
N SER A 99 -12.55 7.01 1.05
CA SER A 99 -13.43 5.82 0.98
C SER A 99 -12.92 4.79 -0.04
N LYS A 100 -12.32 5.23 -1.14
CA LYS A 100 -11.63 4.39 -2.13
C LYS A 100 -10.41 3.67 -1.54
N CYS A 101 -9.53 4.36 -0.82
CA CYS A 101 -8.40 3.71 -0.14
C CYS A 101 -8.87 2.79 0.98
N ALA A 102 -9.93 3.12 1.71
CA ALA A 102 -10.49 2.27 2.76
C ALA A 102 -11.02 0.96 2.18
N GLN A 103 -11.69 1.01 1.03
CA GLN A 103 -12.13 -0.18 0.29
C GLN A 103 -10.95 -1.04 -0.19
N GLN A 104 -9.90 -0.42 -0.75
CA GLN A 104 -8.72 -1.14 -1.21
C GLN A 104 -7.96 -1.80 -0.05
N LEU A 105 -7.76 -1.05 1.03
CA LEU A 105 -7.08 -1.54 2.24
C LEU A 105 -7.88 -2.66 2.90
N HIS A 106 -9.19 -2.51 3.03
CA HIS A 106 -10.05 -3.58 3.52
C HIS A 106 -9.95 -4.83 2.63
N LYS A 107 -9.99 -4.67 1.29
CA LYS A 107 -9.82 -5.80 0.36
C LYS A 107 -8.47 -6.48 0.57
N TYR A 108 -7.39 -5.72 0.74
CA TYR A 108 -6.06 -6.25 1.03
C TYR A 108 -6.01 -7.03 2.34
N LEU A 109 -6.47 -6.41 3.44
CA LEU A 109 -6.52 -7.04 4.76
C LEU A 109 -7.35 -8.32 4.75
N VAL A 110 -8.43 -8.41 3.97
CA VAL A 110 -9.26 -9.63 3.90
C VAL A 110 -8.69 -10.69 2.97
N LYS A 111 -8.04 -10.32 1.86
CA LYS A 111 -7.71 -11.27 0.77
C LYS A 111 -6.24 -11.63 0.64
N GLN A 112 -5.33 -10.75 1.01
CA GLN A 112 -3.90 -10.86 0.66
C GLN A 112 -2.97 -10.79 1.87
N TYR A 113 -3.32 -10.01 2.90
CA TYR A 113 -2.46 -9.76 4.06
C TYR A 113 -1.88 -11.04 4.70
N ASP A 114 -2.72 -12.07 4.93
CA ASP A 114 -2.26 -13.33 5.54
C ASP A 114 -1.25 -14.08 4.66
N HIS A 115 -1.39 -14.00 3.34
CA HIS A 115 -0.44 -14.61 2.40
C HIS A 115 0.90 -13.89 2.46
N ASP A 116 0.89 -12.55 2.50
CA ASP A 116 2.11 -11.75 2.53
C ASP A 116 2.86 -11.91 3.86
N VAL A 117 2.13 -11.95 4.98
CA VAL A 117 2.69 -12.30 6.30
C VAL A 117 3.36 -13.67 6.25
N LYS A 118 2.66 -14.70 5.74
CA LYS A 118 3.24 -16.05 5.61
C LYS A 118 4.48 -16.05 4.72
N THR A 119 4.49 -15.29 3.65
CA THR A 119 5.63 -15.18 2.73
C THR A 119 6.83 -14.53 3.43
N ALA A 120 6.62 -13.45 4.19
CA ALA A 120 7.66 -12.80 4.97
C ALA A 120 8.23 -13.72 6.07
N ILE A 121 7.38 -14.50 6.74
CA ILE A 121 7.84 -15.47 7.75
C ILE A 121 8.55 -16.67 7.10
N ALA A 122 8.12 -17.11 5.92
CA ALA A 122 8.77 -18.20 5.19
C ALA A 122 10.19 -17.83 4.77
N SER A 123 10.45 -16.58 4.37
CA SER A 123 11.81 -16.12 4.05
C SER A 123 12.72 -16.12 5.28
N ALA A 124 12.18 -15.79 6.46
CA ALA A 124 12.90 -15.91 7.72
C ALA A 124 13.21 -17.36 8.08
N ARG A 125 12.26 -18.29 7.90
CA ARG A 125 12.52 -19.72 8.10
C ARG A 125 13.66 -20.22 7.22
N ALA A 126 13.63 -19.89 5.93
CA ALA A 126 14.70 -20.26 4.99
C ALA A 126 16.08 -19.72 5.40
N TYR A 127 16.14 -18.50 5.96
CA TYR A 127 17.37 -17.96 6.54
C TYR A 127 17.88 -18.81 7.70
N PHE A 128 17.00 -19.12 8.67
CA PHE A 128 17.38 -19.89 9.86
C PHE A 128 17.70 -21.36 9.59
N ASP A 129 17.13 -21.97 8.55
CA ASP A 129 17.45 -23.33 8.11
C ASP A 129 18.93 -23.49 7.70
N THR A 130 19.57 -22.39 7.27
CA THR A 130 20.97 -22.36 6.85
C THR A 130 21.88 -21.64 7.83
N TYR A 131 21.33 -21.05 8.89
CA TYR A 131 22.09 -20.21 9.81
C TYR A 131 23.06 -21.05 10.65
N PRO A 132 24.37 -20.75 10.63
CA PRO A 132 25.37 -21.55 11.36
C PRO A 132 25.25 -21.31 12.86
N ARG A 133 24.59 -22.23 13.57
CA ARG A 133 24.39 -22.14 15.01
C ARG A 133 25.73 -22.13 15.76
N GLN A 134 25.92 -21.16 16.63
CA GLN A 134 27.06 -21.11 17.54
C GLN A 134 26.60 -21.53 18.94
N ALA A 135 27.02 -22.72 19.40
CA ALA A 135 26.55 -23.34 20.65
C ALA A 135 26.84 -22.51 21.92
N ASN A 136 27.73 -21.52 21.86
CA ASN A 136 28.19 -20.71 23.00
C ASN A 136 27.94 -19.20 22.83
N ALA A 137 27.24 -18.77 21.78
CA ALA A 137 26.97 -17.35 21.55
C ALA A 137 25.61 -16.96 22.15
N SER A 138 25.53 -15.83 22.85
CA SER A 138 24.29 -15.22 23.34
C SER A 138 23.49 -14.64 22.17
N GLN A 139 23.01 -15.51 21.29
CA GLN A 139 22.28 -15.15 20.08
C GLN A 139 20.83 -14.84 20.40
N THR A 140 20.38 -13.66 19.98
CA THR A 140 19.02 -13.18 20.21
C THR A 140 18.36 -12.74 18.92
N ILE A 141 17.08 -13.04 18.77
CA ILE A 141 16.22 -12.38 17.80
C ILE A 141 15.46 -11.23 18.48
N VAL A 142 15.20 -10.17 17.73
CA VAL A 142 14.40 -9.03 18.17
C VAL A 142 13.06 -9.05 17.43
N LEU A 143 11.96 -8.96 18.17
CA LEU A 143 10.61 -8.85 17.64
C LEU A 143 10.00 -7.50 18.03
N ASP A 144 9.44 -6.77 17.07
CA ASP A 144 8.41 -5.78 17.39
C ASP A 144 7.12 -6.49 17.87
N ILE A 145 6.20 -5.73 18.46
CA ILE A 145 4.94 -6.25 19.00
C ILE A 145 3.76 -5.96 18.09
N ASP A 146 3.46 -4.68 17.82
CA ASP A 146 2.21 -4.30 17.15
C ASP A 146 2.34 -4.61 15.66
N GLU A 147 1.37 -5.29 15.04
CA GLU A 147 1.45 -5.75 13.63
C GLU A 147 2.63 -6.68 13.31
N THR A 148 3.35 -7.17 14.33
CA THR A 148 4.50 -8.06 14.19
C THR A 148 4.32 -9.36 14.99
N ALA A 149 4.34 -9.28 16.33
CA ALA A 149 4.06 -10.42 17.19
C ALA A 149 2.56 -10.58 17.45
N LEU A 150 1.85 -9.46 17.64
CA LEU A 150 0.43 -9.35 17.89
C LEU A 150 -0.25 -8.65 16.70
N SER A 151 -1.49 -9.03 16.39
CA SER A 151 -2.24 -8.46 15.27
C SER A 151 -3.41 -7.62 15.76
N ASN A 152 -3.42 -6.34 15.38
CA ASN A 152 -4.53 -5.40 15.55
C ASN A 152 -5.41 -5.34 14.28
N ARG A 153 -5.38 -6.39 13.44
CA ARG A 153 -6.08 -6.43 12.14
C ARG A 153 -7.60 -6.32 12.29
N ALA A 154 -8.19 -6.89 13.34
CA ALA A 154 -9.64 -6.86 13.54
C ALA A 154 -10.13 -5.43 13.79
N GLU A 155 -9.36 -4.69 14.58
CA GLU A 155 -9.54 -3.27 14.87
C GLU A 155 -9.42 -2.44 13.58
N TRP A 156 -8.41 -2.73 12.74
CA TRP A 156 -8.26 -2.09 11.44
C TRP A 156 -9.42 -2.36 10.49
N LEU A 157 -9.89 -3.61 10.42
CA LEU A 157 -11.06 -3.95 9.62
C LEU A 157 -12.27 -3.13 10.06
N THR A 158 -12.52 -3.07 11.37
CA THR A 158 -13.62 -2.29 11.97
C THR A 158 -13.52 -0.81 11.60
N ALA A 159 -12.35 -0.19 11.81
CA ALA A 159 -12.11 1.21 11.47
C ALA A 159 -12.33 1.50 9.98
N LEU A 160 -11.96 0.57 9.10
CA LEU A 160 -12.17 0.72 7.66
C LEU A 160 -13.64 0.57 7.28
N GLU A 161 -14.42 -0.24 8.00
CA GLU A 161 -15.87 -0.32 7.79
C GLU A 161 -16.54 1.03 8.08
N ASP A 162 -16.15 1.66 9.20
CA ASP A 162 -16.66 2.97 9.59
C ASP A 162 -16.32 4.05 8.55
N ILE A 163 -15.07 4.07 8.04
CA ILE A 163 -14.65 5.01 6.99
C ILE A 163 -15.45 4.78 5.70
N ARG A 164 -15.70 3.53 5.31
CA ARG A 164 -16.55 3.23 4.14
C ARG A 164 -17.98 3.70 4.33
N GLY A 165 -18.49 3.67 5.56
CA GLY A 165 -19.80 4.18 5.94
C GLY A 165 -19.90 5.72 5.97
N GLY A 166 -18.83 6.44 5.67
CA GLY A 166 -18.77 7.91 5.74
C GLY A 166 -18.42 8.44 7.13
N GLY A 167 -17.98 7.57 8.04
CA GLY A 167 -17.47 7.94 9.35
C GLY A 167 -16.15 8.72 9.25
N ILE A 168 -15.97 9.67 10.16
CA ILE A 168 -14.69 10.34 10.39
C ILE A 168 -13.98 9.56 11.49
N VAL A 169 -12.89 8.87 11.16
CA VAL A 169 -12.03 8.27 12.19
C VAL A 169 -11.18 9.39 12.80
N PRO A 170 -11.22 9.61 14.13
CA PRO A 170 -10.31 10.53 14.81
C PRO A 170 -8.88 10.15 14.46
N SER A 171 -8.01 11.15 14.27
CA SER A 171 -6.64 10.96 13.80
C SER A 171 -5.98 9.70 14.38
N LEU A 172 -5.52 8.82 13.49
CA LEU A 172 -4.79 7.58 13.83
C LEU A 172 -3.38 7.89 14.41
N GLN A 173 -3.16 9.11 14.91
CA GLN A 173 -1.92 9.53 15.57
C GLN A 173 -2.01 9.29 17.07
N GLY A 174 -1.14 8.41 17.57
CA GLY A 174 -0.45 8.52 18.87
C GLY A 174 -1.25 8.45 20.17
N HIS A 175 -2.57 8.65 20.16
CA HIS A 175 -3.40 8.71 21.36
C HIS A 175 -4.80 8.10 21.18
N ALA A 176 -5.37 8.11 19.96
CA ALA A 176 -6.68 7.53 19.70
C ALA A 176 -6.68 5.99 19.71
N LEU A 177 -5.51 5.36 19.54
CA LEU A 177 -5.32 3.90 19.56
C LEU A 177 -4.91 3.34 20.94
N GLU A 178 -4.74 4.18 21.97
CA GLU A 178 -4.38 3.70 23.31
C GLU A 178 -5.46 2.78 23.92
N PRO A 179 -6.78 3.03 23.76
CA PRO A 179 -7.80 2.04 24.12
C PRO A 179 -7.76 0.78 23.24
N LEU A 180 -7.30 0.89 22.00
CA LEU A 180 -7.20 -0.20 21.02
C LEU A 180 -5.98 -1.10 21.26
N ARG A 181 -4.96 -0.62 21.99
CA ARG A 181 -3.80 -1.41 22.46
C ARG A 181 -4.05 -2.11 23.80
N ALA A 182 -5.17 -1.82 24.45
CA ALA A 182 -5.58 -2.39 25.73
C ALA A 182 -6.49 -3.62 25.57
N THR A 183 -6.93 -3.95 24.35
CA THR A 183 -7.57 -5.22 24.02
C THR A 183 -6.51 -6.32 23.90
N MET A 184 -6.89 -7.55 24.25
CA MET A 184 -6.02 -8.73 24.15
C MET A 184 -5.87 -9.11 22.67
N ALA A 185 -4.96 -8.43 21.97
CA ALA A 185 -4.70 -8.66 20.56
C ALA A 185 -4.22 -10.11 20.33
N PRO A 186 -4.76 -10.84 19.34
CA PRO A 186 -4.30 -12.20 19.06
C PRO A 186 -2.87 -12.21 18.51
N ALA A 187 -2.20 -13.36 18.61
CA ALA A 187 -0.92 -13.56 17.93
C ALA A 187 -1.07 -13.41 16.42
N LEU A 188 -0.06 -12.85 15.77
CA LEU A 188 0.17 -13.08 14.35
C LEU A 188 0.68 -14.53 14.20
N GLN A 189 -0.22 -15.48 13.96
CA GLN A 189 0.06 -16.91 14.12
C GLN A 189 1.36 -17.40 13.43
N PRO A 190 1.68 -17.02 12.18
CA PRO A 190 2.95 -17.43 11.57
C PRO A 190 4.20 -16.97 12.33
N MET A 191 4.16 -15.80 12.98
CA MET A 191 5.25 -15.30 13.83
C MET A 191 5.36 -16.10 15.12
N LEU A 192 4.24 -16.45 15.76
CA LEU A 192 4.25 -17.27 16.98
C LEU A 192 4.84 -18.66 16.70
N ASP A 193 4.52 -19.25 15.55
CA ASP A 193 5.09 -20.53 15.13
C ASP A 193 6.61 -20.40 14.94
N LEU A 194 7.08 -19.32 14.29
CA LEU A 194 8.51 -19.06 14.11
C LEU A 194 9.22 -18.84 15.45
N TYR A 195 8.66 -18.01 16.32
CA TYR A 195 9.15 -17.77 17.68
C TYR A 195 9.33 -19.10 18.43
N THR A 196 8.31 -19.97 18.37
CA THR A 196 8.34 -21.28 19.03
C THR A 196 9.46 -22.16 18.51
N ASP A 197 9.66 -22.19 17.19
CA ASP A 197 10.69 -23.02 16.56
C ASP A 197 12.10 -22.48 16.86
N LEU A 198 12.30 -21.16 16.79
CA LEU A 198 13.59 -20.53 17.11
C LEU A 198 13.93 -20.67 18.60
N TYR A 199 12.94 -20.55 19.48
CA TYR A 199 13.13 -20.82 20.90
C TYR A 199 13.55 -22.28 21.16
N LYS A 200 12.88 -23.26 20.52
CA LYS A 200 13.28 -24.68 20.60
C LYS A 200 14.67 -24.94 20.03
N ALA A 201 15.07 -24.20 18.99
CA ALA A 201 16.41 -24.23 18.43
C ALA A 201 17.47 -23.56 19.33
N GLY A 202 17.05 -22.95 20.44
CA GLY A 202 17.92 -22.36 21.46
C GLY A 202 18.29 -20.90 21.22
N PHE A 203 17.59 -20.20 20.31
CA PHE A 203 17.69 -18.75 20.22
C PHE A 203 16.98 -18.11 21.40
N SER A 204 17.59 -17.07 21.95
CA SER A 204 16.90 -16.19 22.88
C SER A 204 16.03 -15.18 22.09
N VAL A 205 15.01 -14.64 22.73
CA VAL A 205 14.08 -13.69 22.09
C VAL A 205 14.02 -12.42 22.91
N THR A 206 14.03 -11.26 22.26
CA THR A 206 13.81 -9.96 22.89
C THR A 206 12.66 -9.24 22.18
N PHE A 207 11.76 -8.63 22.94
CA PHE A 207 10.76 -7.72 22.38
C PHE A 207 11.21 -6.26 22.52
N ILE A 208 11.02 -5.46 21.47
CA ILE A 208 11.21 -4.00 21.52
C ILE A 208 9.99 -3.35 20.88
N THR A 209 9.29 -2.48 21.59
CA THR A 209 8.03 -1.90 21.14
C THR A 209 7.94 -0.40 21.37
N GLY A 210 7.08 0.26 20.57
CA GLY A 210 6.66 1.64 20.83
C GLY A 210 5.64 1.79 21.97
N ARG A 211 5.13 0.69 22.54
CA ARG A 211 4.21 0.73 23.69
C ARG A 211 4.87 1.37 24.92
N ARG A 212 4.01 1.96 25.76
CA ARG A 212 4.40 2.72 26.95
C ARG A 212 4.65 1.81 28.12
N ASP A 213 5.64 2.20 28.90
CA ASP A 213 6.17 1.40 30.00
C ASP A 213 5.68 1.80 31.39
N TYR A 214 4.81 2.80 31.42
CA TYR A 214 4.28 3.44 32.62
C TYR A 214 2.77 3.22 32.73
N GLY A 215 2.23 3.48 33.92
CA GLY A 215 0.85 3.09 34.24
C GLY A 215 0.69 1.57 34.15
N MET A 216 -0.38 1.12 33.48
CA MET A 216 -0.66 -0.32 33.27
C MET A 216 0.03 -0.91 32.03
N GLY A 217 0.83 -0.11 31.30
CA GLY A 217 1.29 -0.48 29.95
C GLY A 217 2.16 -1.74 29.91
N ARG A 218 3.15 -1.87 30.80
CA ARG A 218 4.01 -3.05 30.88
C ARG A 218 3.23 -4.31 31.23
N GLU A 219 2.44 -4.26 32.29
CA GLU A 219 1.68 -5.43 32.77
C GLU A 219 0.66 -5.88 31.73
N ALA A 220 -0.07 -4.95 31.12
CA ALA A 220 -1.04 -5.25 30.06
C ALA A 220 -0.36 -5.87 28.83
N THR A 221 0.81 -5.35 28.43
CA THR A 221 1.57 -5.89 27.29
C THR A 221 2.07 -7.30 27.57
N ALA A 222 2.63 -7.53 28.77
CA ALA A 222 3.10 -8.86 29.16
C ALA A 222 1.95 -9.88 29.21
N LYS A 223 0.80 -9.52 29.81
CA LYS A 223 -0.40 -10.37 29.84
C LYS A 223 -0.93 -10.69 28.45
N ASN A 224 -0.91 -9.71 27.54
CA ASN A 224 -1.35 -9.92 26.17
C ASN A 224 -0.40 -10.88 25.43
N LEU A 225 0.92 -10.69 25.55
CA LEU A 225 1.90 -11.61 24.97
C LEU A 225 1.69 -13.04 25.50
N GLU A 226 1.51 -13.19 26.81
CA GLU A 226 1.22 -14.47 27.46
C GLU A 226 -0.04 -15.15 26.89
N ALA A 227 -1.16 -14.42 26.84
CA ALA A 227 -2.40 -14.96 26.31
C ALA A 227 -2.36 -15.26 24.81
N ALA A 228 -1.51 -14.56 24.06
CA ALA A 228 -1.23 -14.83 22.66
C ALA A 228 -0.31 -16.05 22.48
N GLY A 229 0.28 -16.59 23.56
CA GLY A 229 1.13 -17.77 23.54
C GLY A 229 2.64 -17.48 23.55
N TYR A 230 3.04 -16.21 23.65
CA TYR A 230 4.44 -15.84 23.85
C TYR A 230 4.78 -15.96 25.34
N GLY A 231 5.88 -16.63 25.65
CA GLY A 231 6.38 -16.71 27.02
C GLY A 231 5.80 -17.80 27.92
N VAL A 232 4.77 -18.58 27.50
CA VAL A 232 4.14 -19.60 28.37
C VAL A 232 3.79 -20.95 27.70
N PRO A 233 4.04 -22.10 28.38
CA PRO A 233 5.01 -22.24 29.46
C PRO A 233 6.41 -22.26 28.85
N CYS A 234 7.37 -21.64 29.55
CA CYS A 234 8.78 -21.72 29.22
C CYS A 234 9.38 -23.14 29.11
N SER A 235 8.61 -24.16 29.49
CA SER A 235 9.07 -25.53 29.57
C SER A 235 8.20 -26.47 28.72
N ARG A 236 8.74 -26.88 27.58
CA ARG A 236 8.66 -28.31 27.16
C ARG A 236 10.00 -28.91 26.73
N THR A 237 11.07 -28.12 26.63
CA THR A 237 12.38 -28.56 26.11
C THR A 237 13.55 -28.46 27.09
N LEU A 238 13.37 -27.87 28.27
CA LEU A 238 14.42 -27.85 29.31
C LEU A 238 14.45 -29.17 30.09
N GLY A 239 15.65 -29.69 30.33
CA GLY A 239 15.88 -30.82 31.25
C GLY A 239 15.48 -30.46 32.68
N GLU A 240 15.10 -31.46 33.47
CA GLU A 240 14.53 -31.27 34.82
C GLU A 240 15.41 -30.42 35.76
N ALA A 241 16.73 -30.50 35.63
CA ALA A 241 17.69 -29.72 36.43
C ALA A 241 17.60 -28.20 36.18
N GLN A 242 17.46 -27.77 34.93
CA GLN A 242 17.34 -26.36 34.56
C GLN A 242 15.97 -25.76 34.93
N ARG A 243 14.95 -26.63 35.07
CA ARG A 243 13.61 -26.26 35.53
C ARG A 243 13.57 -25.96 37.04
N ALA A 244 14.45 -26.59 37.82
CA ALA A 244 14.49 -26.44 39.28
C ALA A 244 15.13 -25.12 39.72
N GLU A 245 15.98 -24.51 38.90
CA GLU A 245 16.71 -23.28 39.23
C GLU A 245 16.04 -22.00 38.72
N ARG A 246 15.16 -22.08 37.71
CA ARG A 246 14.48 -20.91 37.16
C ARG A 246 13.15 -20.65 37.89
N PRO A 247 12.90 -19.44 38.42
CA PRO A 247 11.59 -19.10 38.98
C PRO A 247 10.50 -19.35 37.92
N GLN A 248 9.47 -20.14 38.26
CA GLN A 248 8.40 -20.57 37.35
C GLN A 248 7.57 -19.42 36.72
N GLN A 249 7.90 -18.16 37.04
CA GLN A 249 7.20 -16.95 36.62
C GLN A 249 7.97 -16.09 35.61
N GLU A 250 9.19 -16.46 35.21
CA GLU A 250 9.92 -15.66 34.23
C GLU A 250 9.48 -15.96 32.80
N PRO A 251 9.16 -14.93 31.98
CA PRO A 251 8.74 -15.12 30.62
C PRO A 251 9.87 -15.66 29.72
N CYS A 252 9.51 -16.32 28.62
CA CYS A 252 10.46 -16.87 27.65
C CYS A 252 10.96 -15.85 26.63
N TYR A 253 11.47 -14.75 27.14
CA TYR A 253 12.23 -13.75 26.41
C TYR A 253 13.21 -13.06 27.36
N VAL A 254 14.32 -12.57 26.81
CA VAL A 254 15.42 -11.92 27.53
C VAL A 254 15.02 -10.54 28.04
N ALA A 255 14.29 -9.78 27.22
CA ALA A 255 13.87 -8.44 27.57
C ALA A 255 12.56 -8.04 26.89
N LEU A 256 11.85 -7.12 27.54
CA LEU A 256 10.70 -6.39 26.99
C LEU A 256 11.05 -4.89 27.03
N GLY A 257 11.62 -4.39 25.94
CA GLY A 257 11.99 -2.99 25.76
C GLY A 257 10.76 -2.15 25.42
N MET A 258 10.35 -1.29 26.36
CA MET A 258 9.19 -0.41 26.24
C MET A 258 9.57 1.06 26.54
N ARG A 259 8.74 2.00 26.10
CA ARG A 259 9.02 3.44 26.23
C ARG A 259 8.71 3.95 27.63
N SER A 260 9.74 4.39 28.34
CA SER A 260 9.61 5.06 29.64
C SER A 260 8.75 6.32 29.56
N GLU A 261 8.23 6.75 30.71
CA GLU A 261 7.47 7.99 30.82
C GLU A 261 8.29 9.19 30.34
N GLY A 262 7.67 10.06 29.53
CA GLY A 262 8.33 11.22 28.93
C GLY A 262 9.22 10.94 27.71
N ASP A 263 9.35 9.69 27.26
CA ASP A 263 10.15 9.39 26.05
C ASP A 263 9.44 9.80 24.75
N GLN A 264 9.84 10.96 24.24
CA GLN A 264 9.33 11.57 23.00
C GLN A 264 10.24 11.33 21.78
N ARG A 265 11.27 10.47 21.89
CA ARG A 265 12.18 10.20 20.77
C ARG A 265 11.40 9.60 19.59
N LEU A 266 11.89 9.77 18.36
CA LEU A 266 11.36 9.01 17.23
C LEU A 266 11.61 7.52 17.43
N ALA A 267 10.73 6.64 16.95
CA ALA A 267 10.96 5.19 17.02
C ALA A 267 12.24 4.76 16.29
N SER A 268 12.58 5.43 15.18
CA SER A 268 13.86 5.29 14.47
C SER A 268 15.09 5.72 15.29
N VAL A 269 14.91 6.35 16.45
CA VAL A 269 15.98 6.65 17.41
C VAL A 269 15.89 5.73 18.62
N TYR A 270 14.69 5.51 19.14
CA TYR A 270 14.46 4.67 20.31
C TYR A 270 14.84 3.20 20.06
N LYS A 271 14.31 2.56 19.00
CA LYS A 271 14.47 1.12 18.77
C LYS A 271 15.94 0.72 18.48
N PRO A 272 16.71 1.46 17.68
CA PRO A 272 18.15 1.17 17.54
C PRO A 272 18.92 1.31 18.86
N ASN A 273 18.59 2.29 19.71
CA ASN A 273 19.24 2.43 21.02
C ASN A 273 18.92 1.24 21.95
N GLN A 274 17.71 0.70 21.91
CA GLN A 274 17.36 -0.52 22.65
C GLN A 274 18.17 -1.72 22.15
N ARG A 275 18.36 -1.85 20.84
CA ARG A 275 19.22 -2.90 20.25
C ARG A 275 20.69 -2.71 20.63
N ALA A 276 21.20 -1.48 20.66
CA ALA A 276 22.55 -1.16 21.13
C ALA A 276 22.77 -1.65 22.58
N GLN A 277 21.79 -1.43 23.47
CA GLN A 277 21.86 -1.91 24.86
C GLN A 277 21.91 -3.44 24.98
N LEU A 278 21.32 -4.19 24.03
CA LEU A 278 21.46 -5.64 23.99
C LEU A 278 22.88 -6.05 23.57
N GLN A 279 23.44 -5.38 22.56
CA GLN A 279 24.81 -5.61 22.09
C GLN A 279 25.84 -5.29 23.18
N GLU A 280 25.65 -4.19 23.92
CA GLU A 280 26.49 -3.82 25.08
C GLU A 280 26.43 -4.87 26.20
N LYS A 281 25.31 -5.58 26.34
CA LYS A 281 25.15 -6.72 27.25
C LYS A 281 25.72 -8.03 26.71
N GLY A 282 26.35 -8.01 25.54
CA GLY A 282 27.01 -9.16 24.91
C GLY A 282 26.09 -10.04 24.06
N TYR A 283 24.88 -9.60 23.74
CA TYR A 283 24.01 -10.34 22.82
C TYR A 283 24.37 -10.06 21.36
N GLU A 284 24.47 -11.13 20.57
CA GLU A 284 24.51 -11.01 19.11
C GLU A 284 23.07 -10.99 18.59
N ILE A 285 22.67 -9.90 17.95
CA ILE A 285 21.32 -9.79 17.37
C ILE A 285 21.33 -10.41 15.97
N VAL A 286 20.93 -11.67 15.89
CA VAL A 286 21.02 -12.46 14.64
C VAL A 286 19.91 -12.13 13.65
N ALA A 287 18.74 -11.69 14.14
CA ALA A 287 17.66 -11.20 13.29
C ALA A 287 16.79 -10.17 14.02
N SER A 288 16.26 -9.22 13.27
CA SER A 288 15.18 -8.33 13.70
C SER A 288 13.94 -8.55 12.83
N PHE A 289 12.78 -8.53 13.45
CA PHE A 289 11.48 -8.67 12.80
C PHE A 289 10.62 -7.49 13.18
N GLY A 290 9.98 -6.90 12.17
CA GLY A 290 9.13 -5.76 12.40
C GLY A 290 8.36 -5.37 11.17
N ASP A 291 7.27 -4.67 11.39
CA ASP A 291 6.36 -4.18 10.38
C ASP A 291 6.67 -2.73 9.99
N GLN A 292 7.62 -2.08 10.67
CA GLN A 292 8.14 -0.76 10.34
C GLN A 292 9.66 -0.80 10.09
N TRP A 293 10.16 0.15 9.30
CA TRP A 293 11.61 0.24 9.05
C TRP A 293 12.43 0.61 10.29
N SER A 294 11.82 1.26 11.28
CA SER A 294 12.46 1.59 12.56
C SER A 294 12.80 0.35 13.41
N ASP A 295 12.10 -0.77 13.18
CA ASP A 295 12.36 -2.06 13.83
C ASP A 295 13.65 -2.72 13.32
N LEU A 296 14.03 -2.38 12.09
CA LEU A 296 15.02 -3.11 11.31
C LEU A 296 16.30 -2.29 11.14
N ALA A 297 16.15 -1.01 10.81
CA ALA A 297 17.26 -0.12 10.46
C ALA A 297 17.79 0.69 11.65
N GLY A 298 18.98 1.27 11.49
CA GLY A 298 19.65 2.11 12.50
C GLY A 298 21.08 1.66 12.77
N THR A 299 21.76 2.34 13.68
CA THR A 299 23.18 2.10 14.03
C THR A 299 23.45 0.72 14.62
N SER A 300 22.43 0.11 15.22
CA SER A 300 22.47 -1.25 15.80
C SER A 300 21.47 -2.15 15.10
N ALA A 301 21.61 -2.30 13.78
CA ALA A 301 20.84 -3.26 13.01
C ALA A 301 21.26 -4.70 13.34
N ALA A 302 20.32 -5.64 13.20
CA ALA A 302 20.59 -7.06 13.33
C ALA A 302 21.34 -7.60 12.10
N VAL A 303 21.89 -8.81 12.19
CA VAL A 303 22.56 -9.48 11.06
C VAL A 303 21.59 -9.69 9.88
N ALA A 304 20.35 -10.08 10.16
CA ALA A 304 19.27 -10.16 9.19
C ALA A 304 18.05 -9.33 9.63
N SER A 305 17.26 -8.86 8.66
CA SER A 305 16.05 -8.06 8.92
C SER A 305 14.89 -8.60 8.10
N PHE A 306 13.74 -8.82 8.75
CA PHE A 306 12.54 -9.36 8.12
C PHE A 306 11.39 -8.37 8.28
N LYS A 307 11.00 -7.75 7.17
CA LYS A 307 9.92 -6.76 7.11
C LYS A 307 8.57 -7.44 6.92
N LEU A 308 7.66 -7.25 7.87
CA LEU A 308 6.28 -7.68 7.75
C LEU A 308 5.44 -6.60 7.06
N PRO A 309 4.35 -6.97 6.36
CA PRO A 309 3.43 -5.98 5.82
C PRO A 309 2.69 -5.29 6.97
N ASN A 310 2.67 -3.96 6.96
CA ASN A 310 1.71 -3.18 7.74
C ASN A 310 1.15 -2.10 6.83
N PRO A 311 -0.15 -2.20 6.48
CA PRO A 311 -0.76 -1.27 5.56
C PRO A 311 -1.47 -0.08 6.25
N CYS A 312 -1.43 -0.04 7.58
CA CYS A 312 -2.31 0.81 8.39
C CYS A 312 -1.58 1.82 9.26
N LEU A 313 -0.30 1.60 9.59
CA LEU A 313 0.51 2.55 10.36
C LEU A 313 1.72 2.98 9.54
N THR A 314 1.96 4.29 9.48
CA THR A 314 3.26 4.83 9.09
C THR A 314 3.79 5.66 10.24
N GLU A 315 4.89 5.23 10.85
CA GLU A 315 5.65 6.13 11.72
C GLU A 315 6.15 7.33 10.89
N ASN A 316 6.13 8.52 11.48
CA ASN A 316 6.63 9.75 10.86
C ASN A 316 8.15 9.65 10.60
N VAL A 317 8.55 8.97 9.52
CA VAL A 317 9.94 8.94 9.07
C VAL A 317 10.20 10.21 8.28
N LYS A 318 10.84 11.21 8.90
CA LYS A 318 11.45 12.30 8.13
C LYS A 318 12.59 11.72 7.29
N TYR A 319 12.44 11.79 5.97
CA TYR A 319 13.23 11.06 4.96
C TYR A 319 14.75 11.28 4.98
N GLU A 320 15.26 12.33 5.62
CA GLU A 320 16.71 12.60 5.67
C GLU A 320 17.51 11.54 6.45
N VAL A 321 16.87 10.80 7.37
CA VAL A 321 17.59 9.89 8.27
C VAL A 321 17.76 8.50 7.67
N VAL A 322 16.76 7.95 6.98
CA VAL A 322 16.81 6.57 6.44
C VAL A 322 17.70 6.47 5.19
N ALA A 323 17.67 7.49 4.31
CA ALA A 323 18.54 7.53 3.13
C ALA A 323 20.04 7.60 3.51
N ARG A 324 20.39 8.21 4.65
CA ARG A 324 21.76 8.24 5.18
C ARG A 324 22.17 6.93 5.87
N MET A 325 21.20 6.18 6.42
CA MET A 325 21.48 4.91 7.09
C MET A 325 21.72 3.76 6.10
N LEU A 326 21.06 3.78 4.93
CA LEU A 326 21.25 2.77 3.88
C LEU A 326 22.47 3.04 2.98
N SER A 327 22.96 4.29 2.93
CA SER A 327 24.15 4.66 2.16
C SER A 327 25.48 4.48 2.93
N ALA A 328 25.44 4.18 4.23
CA ALA A 328 26.63 3.90 5.04
C ALA A 328 27.15 2.45 4.88
N GLY A 329 26.99 1.87 3.69
CA GLY A 329 27.46 0.53 3.31
C GLY A 329 28.96 0.44 2.96
N ASP A 330 29.76 1.46 3.26
CA ASP A 330 31.21 1.43 3.08
C ASP A 330 31.90 1.01 4.38
N TYR A 331 31.83 -0.28 4.71
CA TYR A 331 32.80 -0.90 5.61
C TYR A 331 33.25 -2.25 5.03
N ILE A 332 34.28 -2.19 4.19
CA ILE A 332 35.10 -3.34 3.84
C ILE A 332 36.14 -3.50 4.97
N PRO A 333 36.17 -4.59 5.74
CA PRO A 333 37.29 -4.85 6.63
C PRO A 333 38.51 -5.16 5.76
N SER A 334 39.60 -4.41 5.96
CA SER A 334 40.89 -4.72 5.36
C SER A 334 41.36 -6.07 5.89
N SER A 335 41.37 -7.08 5.03
CA SER A 335 42.31 -8.19 5.18
C SER A 335 42.84 -8.60 3.82
N SER A 336 44.16 -8.65 3.77
CA SER A 336 44.98 -8.97 2.61
C SER A 336 44.73 -10.39 2.11
N ALA A 337 44.20 -10.55 0.89
CA ALA A 337 44.44 -11.72 0.05
C ALA A 337 44.11 -11.43 -1.42
N ARG A 338 44.97 -11.93 -2.30
CA ARG A 338 45.02 -11.70 -3.76
C ARG A 338 43.75 -12.15 -4.50
N HIS A 339 43.36 -11.36 -5.51
CA HIS A 339 42.44 -11.70 -6.60
C HIS A 339 42.80 -13.04 -7.30
N PRO A 340 41.81 -13.71 -7.91
CA PRO A 340 41.58 -13.47 -9.34
C PRO A 340 40.13 -13.13 -9.71
N LYS A 341 40.03 -12.37 -10.81
CA LYS A 341 38.86 -11.81 -11.47
C LYS A 341 37.74 -12.85 -11.72
N GLN A 342 36.49 -12.47 -11.43
CA GLN A 342 35.33 -13.01 -12.12
C GLN A 342 34.33 -11.91 -12.49
N THR A 343 33.73 -12.16 -13.64
CA THR A 343 33.07 -11.29 -14.61
C THR A 343 31.65 -10.89 -14.23
N HIS A 344 31.21 -9.75 -14.78
CA HIS A 344 29.86 -9.23 -14.76
C HIS A 344 28.78 -10.28 -15.09
N ALA A 345 27.74 -10.35 -14.25
CA ALA A 345 26.36 -10.57 -14.65
C ALA A 345 25.46 -9.93 -13.58
N ARG A 346 24.92 -8.75 -13.88
CA ARG A 346 23.78 -8.17 -13.13
C ARG A 346 22.53 -8.77 -13.76
N ASP A 347 22.06 -9.88 -13.21
CA ASP A 347 20.69 -10.33 -13.48
C ASP A 347 19.77 -9.44 -12.65
N GLN A 348 19.26 -8.39 -13.29
CA GLN A 348 18.14 -7.62 -12.76
C GLN A 348 16.90 -8.48 -12.89
N ILE A 349 16.35 -8.89 -11.75
CA ILE A 349 14.97 -9.36 -11.65
C ILE A 349 14.10 -8.12 -11.84
N GLU A 350 13.63 -7.90 -13.07
CA GLU A 350 12.56 -6.96 -13.37
C GLU A 350 11.28 -7.45 -12.68
N PHE A 351 10.92 -6.81 -11.56
CA PHE A 351 9.54 -6.82 -11.11
C PHE A 351 8.75 -5.89 -12.01
N GLN A 352 8.04 -6.47 -12.97
CA GLN A 352 7.05 -5.79 -13.78
C GLN A 352 5.91 -5.36 -12.85
N ILE A 353 5.86 -4.07 -12.51
CA ILE A 353 4.83 -3.46 -11.67
C ILE A 353 4.15 -2.40 -12.55
N CYS A 354 2.83 -2.55 -12.72
CA CYS A 354 1.96 -1.63 -13.47
C CYS A 354 2.05 -0.18 -12.99
#